data_AF-A0A1I6NW36-F1
#
_entry.id   AF-A0A1I6NW36-F1
#
_cell.length_a   1.000
_cell.length_b   1.000
_cell.length_c   1.000
_cell.angle_alpha   90.00
_cell.angle_beta   90.00
_cell.angle_gamma   90.00
#
_symmetry.space_group_name_H-M   'P 1'
#
loop_
_entity.id
_entity.type
_entity.pdbx_description
1 polymer ?
#
loop_
_entity_poly.entity_id
_entity_poly.type
_entity_poly.pdbx_seq_one_letter_code
_entity_poly.pdbx_strand_id
1 'polypeptide(L)'
;MKIKSFYIFIVTLLFISCNSKINSPEFIENTTGRYLYNSDEVIEVYFKNSELFLKWRGANEIKPLKTDENTFYVKEMNEKIQFKINPANNKEYIVLLPKNEKDSLQYNYRKLNEDEKTPTEYLLNDEFDNALEAYKLIKFNDSLDPLIEEAYLNRLGYNQLKDNNYKKAIDIFKINVALYPNSSNVYDSYADALFKQGDTLKAIENYKKSLTLDSGNKNAIRQIKRLEKK
;
A
#
# COMPACT_ATOMS: atom_id res chain seq x y z
N MET A 1 20.84 5.14 79.10
CA MET A 1 20.74 5.43 77.66
C MET A 1 19.51 4.75 77.09
N LYS A 2 18.49 5.50 76.67
CA LYS A 2 17.29 4.94 75.99
C LYS A 2 17.41 5.25 74.50
N ILE A 3 17.57 4.22 73.68
CA ILE A 3 17.64 4.31 72.22
C ILE A 3 16.20 4.39 71.71
N LYS A 4 15.84 5.49 71.03
CA LYS A 4 14.57 5.62 70.32
C LYS A 4 14.77 5.10 68.89
N SER A 5 14.13 3.98 68.55
CA SER A 5 14.06 3.49 67.17
C SER A 5 13.14 4.39 66.35
N PHE A 6 13.69 4.94 65.27
CA PHE A 6 12.96 5.73 64.29
C PHE A 6 12.48 4.79 63.18
N TYR A 7 11.17 4.53 63.11
CA TYR A 7 10.59 3.76 62.01
C TYR A 7 10.37 4.70 60.81
N ILE A 8 11.14 4.50 59.74
CA ILE A 8 10.92 5.15 58.45
C ILE A 8 9.80 4.40 57.74
N PHE A 9 8.65 5.07 57.59
CA PHE A 9 7.51 4.56 56.83
C PHE A 9 7.79 4.78 55.33
N ILE A 10 8.25 3.74 54.64
CA ILE A 10 8.40 3.77 53.18
C ILE A 10 7.00 3.65 52.58
N VAL A 11 6.45 4.78 52.14
CA VAL A 11 5.21 4.82 51.35
C VAL A 11 5.56 4.32 49.95
N THR A 12 5.27 3.06 49.67
CA THR A 12 5.25 2.53 48.30
C THR A 12 4.04 3.12 47.58
N LEU A 13 4.28 4.13 46.75
CA LEU A 13 3.32 4.61 45.75
C LEU A 13 3.06 3.48 44.75
N LEU A 14 1.99 2.72 44.99
CA LEU A 14 1.40 1.83 44.00
C LEU A 14 0.79 2.71 42.90
N PHE A 15 1.52 2.92 41.80
CA PHE A 15 0.93 3.41 40.57
C PHE A 15 -0.03 2.33 40.06
N ILE A 16 -1.31 2.49 40.38
CA ILE A 16 -2.38 1.77 39.69
C ILE A 16 -2.29 2.25 38.24
N SER A 17 -1.73 1.44 37.35
CA SER A 17 -1.81 1.71 35.90
C SER A 17 -3.28 1.54 35.49
N CYS A 18 -4.06 2.60 35.67
CA CYS A 18 -5.30 2.76 34.93
C CYS A 18 -4.87 2.79 33.47
N ASN A 19 -5.07 1.69 32.76
CA ASN A 19 -4.87 1.63 31.32
C ASN A 19 -5.88 2.61 30.69
N SER A 20 -5.45 3.86 30.51
CA SER A 20 -6.33 4.93 30.10
C SER A 20 -6.83 4.61 28.69
N LYS A 21 -8.15 4.71 28.49
CA LYS A 21 -8.75 4.46 27.17
C LYS A 21 -8.29 5.48 26.12
N ILE A 22 -7.74 6.61 26.57
CA ILE A 22 -7.29 7.74 25.75
C ILE A 22 -5.76 7.74 25.60
N ASN A 23 -5.26 8.36 24.54
CA ASN A 23 -3.83 8.45 24.25
C ASN A 23 -3.23 9.80 24.70
N SER A 24 -1.95 9.80 25.06
CA SER A 24 -1.23 11.02 25.45
C SER A 24 -1.03 11.95 24.24
N PRO A 25 -0.89 13.27 24.43
CA PRO A 25 -0.61 14.21 23.34
C PRO A 25 0.65 13.85 22.55
N GLU A 26 1.73 13.47 23.23
CA GLU A 26 3.00 13.06 22.60
C GLU A 26 2.82 11.82 21.71
N PHE A 27 2.09 10.81 22.19
CA PHE A 27 1.79 9.62 21.37
C PHE A 27 0.99 10.00 20.14
N ILE A 28 -0.02 10.86 20.29
CA ILE A 28 -0.87 11.32 19.18
C ILE A 28 -0.02 12.03 18.13
N GLU A 29 0.83 12.97 18.53
CA GLU A 29 1.72 13.71 17.64
C GLU A 29 2.65 12.76 16.88
N ASN A 30 3.33 11.85 17.59
CA ASN A 30 4.32 10.96 17.00
C ASN A 30 3.71 9.90 16.07
N THR A 31 2.48 9.44 16.35
CA THR A 31 1.86 8.33 15.60
C THR A 31 0.81 8.74 14.58
N THR A 32 0.36 9.99 14.59
CA THR A 32 -0.52 10.50 13.51
C THR A 32 0.23 10.51 12.19
N GLY A 33 -0.41 10.03 11.13
CA GLY A 33 0.15 10.06 9.78
C GLY A 33 -0.16 8.81 8.97
N ARG A 34 0.56 8.67 7.86
CA ARG A 34 0.36 7.61 6.87
C ARG A 34 1.44 6.54 7.02
N TYR A 35 1.04 5.28 6.97
CA TYR A 35 1.93 4.12 7.10
C TYR A 35 1.78 3.21 5.89
N LEU A 36 2.90 2.83 5.30
CA LEU A 36 2.93 2.01 4.09
C LEU A 36 2.65 0.55 4.46
N TYR A 37 1.44 0.05 4.17
CA TYR A 37 1.02 -1.31 4.52
C TYR A 37 1.66 -2.38 3.62
N ASN A 38 1.79 -2.06 2.34
CA ASN A 38 2.60 -2.80 1.37
C ASN A 38 3.10 -1.80 0.34
N SER A 39 3.67 -2.24 -0.78
CA SER A 39 4.29 -1.35 -1.77
C SER A 39 3.37 -0.30 -2.41
N ASP A 40 2.03 -0.38 -2.24
CA ASP A 40 1.09 0.61 -2.81
C ASP A 40 -0.15 0.94 -1.93
N GLU A 41 -0.35 0.25 -0.80
CA GLU A 41 -1.47 0.50 0.12
C GLU A 41 -1.02 1.26 1.37
N VAL A 42 -1.89 2.14 1.88
CA VAL A 42 -1.62 2.97 3.07
C VAL A 42 -2.64 2.73 4.16
N ILE A 43 -2.17 2.73 5.41
CA ILE A 43 -2.99 2.92 6.61
C ILE A 43 -2.82 4.37 7.06
N GLU A 44 -3.91 5.13 7.15
CA GLU A 44 -3.88 6.46 7.75
C GLU A 44 -4.28 6.36 9.22
N VAL A 45 -3.42 6.84 10.11
CA VAL A 45 -3.65 6.90 11.55
C VAL A 45 -4.03 8.33 11.90
N TYR A 46 -5.17 8.48 12.58
CA TYR A 46 -5.66 9.78 13.05
C TYR A 46 -6.41 9.62 14.38
N PHE A 47 -6.74 10.73 15.03
CA PHE A 47 -7.34 10.72 16.36
C PHE A 47 -8.60 11.59 16.44
N LYS A 48 -9.58 11.14 17.22
CA LYS A 48 -10.75 11.92 17.64
C LYS A 48 -10.90 11.79 19.16
N ASN A 49 -10.96 12.91 19.88
CA ASN A 49 -11.03 12.92 21.35
C ASN A 49 -9.97 12.02 22.02
N SER A 50 -8.73 12.06 21.50
CA SER A 50 -7.60 11.23 21.94
C SER A 50 -7.76 9.71 21.74
N GLU A 51 -8.80 9.25 21.07
CA GLU A 51 -8.95 7.86 20.63
C GLU A 51 -8.40 7.67 19.22
N LEU A 52 -7.73 6.54 18.98
CA LEU A 52 -7.09 6.21 17.71
C LEU A 52 -8.11 5.66 16.71
N PHE A 53 -8.03 6.13 15.48
CA PHE A 53 -8.80 5.65 14.34
C PHE A 53 -7.87 5.38 13.16
N LEU A 54 -8.26 4.42 12.32
CA LEU A 54 -7.57 4.09 11.09
C LEU A 54 -8.47 4.32 9.88
N LYS A 55 -7.89 4.80 8.77
CA LYS A 55 -8.43 4.60 7.43
C LYS A 55 -7.62 3.51 6.73
N TRP A 56 -8.32 2.51 6.20
CA TRP A 56 -7.68 1.40 5.48
C TRP A 56 -8.71 0.69 4.60
N ARG A 57 -8.34 0.40 3.34
CA ARG A 57 -9.15 -0.34 2.36
C ARG A 57 -10.60 0.14 2.25
N GLY A 58 -10.79 1.46 2.16
CA GLY A 58 -12.09 2.10 2.00
C GLY A 58 -12.89 2.30 3.29
N ALA A 59 -12.50 1.68 4.41
CA ALA A 59 -13.05 2.00 5.71
C ALA A 59 -12.36 3.26 6.26
N ASN A 60 -13.15 4.25 6.69
CA ASN A 60 -12.63 5.55 7.14
C ASN A 60 -12.61 5.71 8.67
N GLU A 61 -13.26 4.81 9.41
CA GLU A 61 -13.43 4.93 10.87
C GLU A 61 -13.24 3.58 11.56
N ILE A 62 -12.15 2.88 11.25
CA ILE A 62 -11.78 1.69 12.02
C ILE A 62 -11.34 2.16 13.40
N LYS A 63 -11.96 1.65 14.47
CA LYS A 63 -11.62 1.96 15.87
C LYS A 63 -10.96 0.75 16.54
N PRO A 64 -9.63 0.68 16.61
CA PRO A 64 -8.92 -0.41 17.27
C PRO A 64 -9.18 -0.43 18.78
N LEU A 65 -9.12 -1.62 19.37
CA LEU A 65 -9.18 -1.78 20.83
C LEU A 65 -7.79 -1.59 21.42
N LYS A 66 -7.60 -0.53 22.22
CA LYS A 66 -6.35 -0.33 22.98
C LYS A 66 -6.17 -1.46 23.99
N THR A 67 -5.05 -2.17 23.92
CA THR A 67 -4.70 -3.25 24.85
C THR A 67 -3.54 -2.87 25.76
N ASP A 68 -2.70 -1.94 25.34
CA ASP A 68 -1.54 -1.40 26.06
C ASP A 68 -1.28 0.04 25.60
N GLU A 69 -0.29 0.74 26.15
CA GLU A 69 0.05 2.13 25.82
C GLU A 69 0.24 2.33 24.31
N ASN A 70 1.03 1.46 23.67
CA ASN A 70 1.38 1.54 22.25
C ASN A 70 0.77 0.41 21.41
N THR A 71 -0.10 -0.43 22.00
CA THR A 71 -0.60 -1.67 21.37
C THR A 71 -2.11 -1.65 21.22
N PHE A 72 -2.59 -2.01 20.03
CA PHE A 72 -4.00 -2.01 19.68
C PHE A 72 -4.38 -3.29 18.93
N TYR A 73 -5.55 -3.85 19.20
CA TYR A 73 -6.13 -4.92 18.38
C TYR A 73 -7.02 -4.33 17.29
N VAL A 74 -6.74 -4.70 16.03
CA VAL A 74 -7.50 -4.26 14.85
C VAL A 74 -8.29 -5.44 14.32
N LYS A 75 -9.62 -5.38 14.46
CA LYS A 75 -10.52 -6.49 14.12
C LYS A 75 -10.49 -6.82 12.63
N GLU A 76 -10.43 -5.80 11.78
CA GLU A 76 -10.41 -5.88 10.32
C GLU A 76 -9.16 -6.58 9.79
N MET A 77 -8.05 -6.47 10.52
CA MET A 77 -6.80 -7.19 10.22
C MET A 77 -6.75 -8.55 10.92
N ASN A 78 -7.53 -8.73 11.99
CA ASN A 78 -7.39 -9.81 12.98
C ASN A 78 -5.96 -9.89 13.54
N GLU A 79 -5.38 -8.73 13.82
CA GLU A 79 -3.99 -8.60 14.29
C GLU A 79 -3.90 -7.61 15.46
N LYS A 80 -2.86 -7.80 16.29
CA LYS A 80 -2.42 -6.77 17.22
C LYS A 80 -1.33 -5.95 16.55
N ILE A 81 -1.55 -4.65 16.47
CA ILE A 81 -0.57 -3.69 15.98
C ILE A 81 0.12 -3.01 17.17
N GLN A 82 1.39 -2.68 17.00
CA GLN A 82 2.13 -1.87 17.95
C GLN A 82 2.89 -0.76 17.22
N PHE A 83 2.89 0.44 17.79
CA PHE A 83 3.69 1.56 17.29
C PHE A 83 5.10 1.48 17.89
N LYS A 84 6.13 1.47 17.04
CA LYS A 84 7.54 1.36 17.45
C LYS A 84 8.46 2.21 16.60
N ILE A 85 9.57 2.66 17.18
CA ILE A 85 10.69 3.23 16.44
C ILE A 85 11.62 2.09 16.05
N ASN A 86 11.95 1.99 14.76
CA ASN A 86 12.92 1.02 14.28
C ASN A 86 14.34 1.45 14.66
N PRO A 87 15.09 0.65 15.44
CA PRO A 87 16.42 1.04 15.91
C PRO A 87 17.46 1.18 14.79
N ALA A 88 17.22 0.57 13.62
CA ALA A 88 18.17 0.61 12.50
C ALA A 88 18.13 1.94 11.73
N ASN A 89 17.00 2.64 11.72
CA ASN A 89 16.83 3.85 10.92
C ASN A 89 16.13 5.00 11.65
N ASN A 90 15.79 4.80 12.93
CA ASN A 90 15.14 5.77 13.81
C ASN A 90 13.82 6.34 13.24
N LYS A 91 13.09 5.56 12.45
CA LYS A 91 11.75 5.93 11.93
C LYS A 91 10.64 5.20 12.67
N GLU A 92 9.44 5.78 12.72
CA GLU A 92 8.26 5.11 13.26
C GLU A 92 7.72 4.04 12.31
N TYR A 93 7.21 2.96 12.91
CA TYR A 93 6.58 1.86 12.24
C TYR A 93 5.32 1.44 13.00
N ILE A 94 4.35 0.93 12.25
CA ILE A 94 3.40 -0.05 12.77
C ILE A 94 4.00 -1.44 12.55
N VAL A 95 4.07 -2.21 13.62
CA VAL A 95 4.50 -3.62 13.59
C VAL A 95 3.33 -4.52 13.97
N LEU A 96 3.24 -5.69 13.34
CA LEU A 96 2.32 -6.73 13.76
C LEU A 96 2.97 -7.55 14.87
N LEU A 97 2.28 -7.69 16.01
CA LEU A 97 2.76 -8.55 17.07
C LEU A 97 2.63 -10.02 16.66
N PRO A 98 3.71 -10.80 16.73
CA PRO A 98 3.64 -12.21 16.38
C PRO A 98 2.68 -12.98 17.29
N LYS A 99 2.00 -13.98 16.73
CA LYS A 99 1.07 -14.85 17.48
C LYS A 99 1.79 -15.92 18.27
N ASN A 100 2.97 -16.36 17.81
CA ASN A 100 3.80 -17.32 18.50
C ASN A 100 5.05 -16.62 19.05
N GLU A 101 5.48 -17.01 20.26
CA GLU A 101 6.65 -16.43 20.93
C GLU A 101 7.97 -16.65 20.19
N LYS A 102 8.02 -17.65 19.31
CA LYS A 102 9.22 -17.98 18.50
C LYS A 102 9.35 -17.13 17.24
N ASP A 103 8.26 -16.48 16.82
CA ASP A 103 8.25 -15.69 15.62
C ASP A 103 8.93 -14.34 15.88
N SER A 104 9.77 -13.89 14.95
CA SER A 104 10.45 -12.60 15.07
C SER A 104 9.50 -11.44 14.79
N LEU A 105 9.69 -10.34 15.52
CA LEU A 105 9.01 -9.09 15.24
C LEU A 105 9.52 -8.49 13.92
N GLN A 106 8.61 -8.11 13.04
CA GLN A 106 8.95 -7.53 11.74
C GLN A 106 8.51 -6.07 11.65
N TYR A 107 9.39 -5.22 11.11
CA TYR A 107 9.16 -3.80 10.88
C TYR A 107 8.51 -3.58 9.51
N ASN A 108 7.22 -3.90 9.43
CA ASN A 108 6.52 -4.03 8.16
C ASN A 108 6.04 -2.68 7.61
N TYR A 109 5.45 -1.84 8.45
CA TYR A 109 4.72 -0.67 7.97
C TYR A 109 5.39 0.61 8.43
N ARG A 110 6.33 1.13 7.64
CA ARG A 110 7.01 2.39 7.97
C ARG A 110 6.05 3.57 7.84
N LYS A 111 6.26 4.60 8.66
CA LYS A 111 5.65 5.90 8.44
C LYS A 111 6.16 6.51 7.13
N LEU A 112 5.25 7.03 6.33
CA LEU A 112 5.55 7.80 5.12
C LEU A 112 5.91 9.23 5.51
N ASN A 113 6.78 9.86 4.71
CA ASN A 113 6.97 11.31 4.83
C ASN A 113 5.70 12.03 4.35
N GLU A 114 5.53 13.29 4.75
CA GLU A 114 4.31 14.08 4.49
C GLU A 114 3.89 14.09 3.00
N ASP A 115 4.84 14.36 2.11
CA ASP A 115 4.61 14.44 0.66
C ASP A 115 4.85 13.13 -0.09
N GLU A 116 5.16 12.04 0.63
CA GLU A 116 5.47 10.77 -0.01
C GLU A 116 4.21 10.10 -0.54
N LYS A 117 4.20 9.81 -1.85
CA LYS A 117 3.09 9.19 -2.56
C LYS A 117 3.41 7.74 -2.92
N THR A 118 2.39 6.89 -2.90
CA THR A 118 2.47 5.54 -3.47
C THR A 118 2.37 5.59 -5.01
N PRO A 119 2.77 4.52 -5.72
CA PRO A 119 2.58 4.44 -7.18
C PRO A 119 1.15 4.76 -7.64
N THR A 120 0.13 4.22 -6.97
CA THR A 120 -1.28 4.49 -7.29
C THR A 120 -1.64 5.96 -7.05
N GLU A 121 -1.15 6.59 -6.00
CA GLU A 121 -1.40 8.01 -5.75
C GLU A 121 -0.78 8.91 -6.82
N TYR A 122 0.42 8.57 -7.31
CA TYR A 122 0.99 9.25 -8.47
C TYR A 122 0.09 9.11 -9.71
N LEU A 123 -0.41 7.91 -10.01
CA LEU A 123 -1.35 7.71 -11.12
C LEU A 123 -2.65 8.50 -10.96
N LEU A 124 -3.19 8.57 -9.73
CA LEU A 124 -4.41 9.32 -9.44
C LEU A 124 -4.23 10.83 -9.62
N ASN A 125 -3.02 11.34 -9.45
CA ASN A 125 -2.65 12.74 -9.64
C ASN A 125 -2.11 13.06 -11.05
N ASP A 126 -2.26 12.13 -12.00
CA ASP A 126 -1.75 12.25 -13.37
C ASP A 126 -0.20 12.37 -13.47
N GLU A 127 0.52 11.95 -12.44
CA GLU A 127 1.99 11.97 -12.36
C GLU A 127 2.60 10.66 -12.89
N PHE A 128 2.38 10.37 -14.18
CA PHE A 128 2.75 9.08 -14.79
C PHE A 128 4.22 8.70 -14.61
N ASP A 129 5.15 9.63 -14.82
CA ASP A 129 6.59 9.33 -14.75
C ASP A 129 7.01 8.94 -13.33
N ASN A 130 6.48 9.65 -12.32
CA ASN A 130 6.72 9.31 -10.91
C ASN A 130 6.14 7.93 -10.55
N ALA A 131 4.94 7.62 -11.04
CA ALA A 131 4.34 6.29 -10.85
C ALA A 131 5.19 5.19 -11.49
N LEU A 132 5.68 5.42 -12.71
CA LEU A 132 6.52 4.45 -13.42
C LEU A 132 7.81 4.15 -12.69
N GLU A 133 8.51 5.18 -12.23
CA GLU A 133 9.74 5.00 -11.46
C GLU A 133 9.46 4.32 -10.11
N ALA A 134 8.34 4.64 -9.45
CA ALA A 134 7.94 3.96 -8.23
C ALA A 134 7.67 2.45 -8.44
N TYR A 135 6.95 2.07 -9.50
CA TYR A 135 6.74 0.65 -9.84
C TYR A 135 8.03 -0.08 -10.23
N LYS A 136 8.94 0.57 -10.96
CA LYS A 136 10.26 0.00 -11.26
C LYS A 136 11.08 -0.21 -9.98
N LEU A 137 11.03 0.73 -9.05
CA LEU A 137 11.73 0.62 -7.77
C LEU A 137 11.17 -0.53 -6.93
N ILE A 138 9.84 -0.73 -6.91
CA ILE A 138 9.22 -1.89 -6.28
C ILE A 138 9.78 -3.18 -6.88
N LYS A 139 9.75 -3.31 -8.22
CA LYS A 139 10.27 -4.50 -8.91
C LYS A 139 11.77 -4.73 -8.67
N PHE A 140 12.55 -3.66 -8.54
CA PHE A 140 13.98 -3.73 -8.24
C PHE A 140 14.26 -4.23 -6.82
N ASN A 141 13.51 -3.72 -5.84
CA ASN A 141 13.68 -4.08 -4.42
C ASN A 141 13.08 -5.45 -4.09
N ASP A 142 11.92 -5.75 -4.67
CA ASP A 142 11.21 -7.02 -4.53
C ASP A 142 10.55 -7.42 -5.85
N SER A 143 11.27 -8.20 -6.64
CA SER A 143 10.77 -8.73 -7.92
C SER A 143 9.61 -9.72 -7.80
N LEU A 144 9.29 -10.19 -6.58
CA LEU A 144 8.18 -11.10 -6.30
C LEU A 144 6.98 -10.36 -5.68
N ASP A 145 7.03 -9.03 -5.62
CA ASP A 145 5.92 -8.25 -5.10
C ASP A 145 4.66 -8.46 -5.97
N PRO A 146 3.53 -8.89 -5.39
CA PRO A 146 2.32 -9.21 -6.14
C PRO A 146 1.71 -8.00 -6.86
N LEU A 147 2.02 -6.77 -6.44
CA LEU A 147 1.48 -5.54 -7.01
C LEU A 147 2.18 -5.13 -8.32
N ILE A 148 3.36 -5.70 -8.61
CA ILE A 148 4.04 -5.54 -9.89
C ILE A 148 3.82 -6.70 -10.85
N GLU A 149 3.09 -7.75 -10.45
CA GLU A 149 2.80 -8.87 -11.33
C GLU A 149 2.08 -8.44 -12.60
N GLU A 150 2.51 -8.97 -13.75
CA GLU A 150 1.91 -8.67 -15.05
C GLU A 150 0.39 -8.86 -15.03
N ALA A 151 -0.07 -9.98 -14.46
CA ALA A 151 -1.49 -10.32 -14.37
C ALA A 151 -2.28 -9.38 -13.44
N TYR A 152 -1.67 -8.94 -12.33
CA TYR A 152 -2.27 -7.99 -11.41
C TYR A 152 -2.51 -6.64 -12.10
N LEU A 153 -1.46 -6.08 -12.72
CA LEU A 153 -1.53 -4.81 -13.46
C LEU A 153 -2.49 -4.92 -14.64
N ASN A 154 -2.49 -6.04 -15.34
CA ASN A 154 -3.41 -6.29 -16.45
C ASN A 154 -4.87 -6.23 -15.97
N ARG A 155 -5.20 -6.94 -14.89
CA ARG A 155 -6.54 -6.90 -14.28
C ARG A 155 -6.92 -5.50 -13.84
N LEU A 156 -6.00 -4.75 -13.24
CA LEU A 156 -6.24 -3.37 -12.82
C LEU A 156 -6.57 -2.47 -14.02
N GLY A 157 -5.83 -2.59 -15.12
CA GLY A 157 -6.10 -1.86 -16.37
C GLY A 157 -7.47 -2.21 -16.97
N TYR A 158 -7.83 -3.49 -17.01
CA TYR A 158 -9.16 -3.91 -17.50
C TYR A 158 -10.30 -3.47 -16.60
N ASN A 159 -10.11 -3.40 -15.28
CA ASN A 159 -11.10 -2.81 -14.37
C ASN A 159 -11.34 -1.33 -14.73
N GLN A 160 -10.28 -0.55 -14.96
CA GLN A 160 -10.42 0.83 -15.41
C GLN A 160 -11.13 0.94 -16.77
N LEU A 161 -10.87 0.03 -17.72
CA LEU A 161 -11.62 -0.01 -18.99
C LEU A 161 -13.10 -0.30 -18.80
N LYS A 162 -13.44 -1.23 -17.90
CA LYS A 162 -14.84 -1.55 -17.57
C LYS A 162 -15.58 -0.33 -17.00
N ASP A 163 -14.87 0.48 -16.21
CA ASP A 163 -15.38 1.72 -15.62
C ASP A 163 -15.33 2.92 -16.59
N ASN A 164 -14.93 2.70 -17.86
CA ASN A 164 -14.71 3.72 -18.89
C ASN A 164 -13.62 4.76 -18.54
N ASN A 165 -12.76 4.47 -17.59
CA ASN A 165 -11.61 5.30 -17.20
C ASN A 165 -10.42 5.07 -18.15
N TYR A 166 -10.59 5.41 -19.44
CA TYR A 166 -9.64 5.05 -20.50
C TYR A 166 -8.21 5.57 -20.26
N LYS A 167 -8.06 6.81 -19.77
CA LYS A 167 -6.73 7.39 -19.47
C LYS A 167 -5.99 6.55 -18.42
N LYS A 168 -6.66 6.22 -17.30
CA LYS A 168 -6.06 5.42 -16.22
C LYS A 168 -5.71 4.02 -16.69
N ALA A 169 -6.58 3.39 -17.48
CA ALA A 169 -6.30 2.10 -18.08
C ALA A 169 -5.03 2.14 -18.94
N ILE A 170 -4.91 3.14 -19.82
CA ILE A 170 -3.72 3.36 -20.66
C ILE A 170 -2.47 3.53 -19.81
N ASP A 171 -2.52 4.36 -18.78
CA ASP A 171 -1.36 4.59 -17.91
C ASP A 171 -0.93 3.28 -17.22
N ILE A 172 -1.87 2.49 -16.67
CA ILE A 172 -1.57 1.18 -16.08
C ILE A 172 -0.99 0.20 -17.11
N PHE A 173 -1.55 0.12 -18.32
CA PHE A 173 -1.00 -0.77 -19.34
C PHE A 173 0.38 -0.33 -19.82
N LYS A 174 0.67 0.98 -19.87
CA LYS A 174 2.03 1.48 -20.14
C LYS A 174 3.02 1.08 -19.04
N ILE A 175 2.61 1.13 -17.76
CA ILE A 175 3.43 0.58 -16.67
C ILE A 175 3.70 -0.90 -16.94
N ASN A 176 2.67 -1.69 -17.26
CA ASN A 176 2.83 -3.12 -17.50
C ASN A 176 3.77 -3.42 -18.69
N VAL A 177 3.66 -2.67 -19.78
CA VAL A 177 4.59 -2.74 -20.93
C VAL A 177 6.03 -2.43 -20.50
N ALA A 178 6.24 -1.40 -19.68
CA ALA A 178 7.56 -1.04 -19.21
C ALA A 178 8.19 -2.10 -18.29
N LEU A 179 7.37 -2.77 -17.47
CA LEU A 179 7.85 -3.83 -16.58
C LEU A 179 8.03 -5.18 -17.31
N TYR A 180 7.26 -5.46 -18.36
CA TYR A 180 7.27 -6.73 -19.09
C TYR A 180 7.36 -6.53 -20.62
N PRO A 181 8.43 -5.88 -21.13
CA PRO A 181 8.51 -5.47 -22.53
C PRO A 181 8.56 -6.61 -23.56
N ASN A 182 8.74 -7.86 -23.11
CA ASN A 182 8.78 -9.06 -23.95
C ASN A 182 7.51 -9.91 -23.87
N SER A 183 6.49 -9.49 -23.11
CA SER A 183 5.20 -10.19 -23.04
C SER A 183 4.30 -9.73 -24.19
N SER A 184 3.71 -10.66 -24.94
CA SER A 184 2.74 -10.29 -25.99
C SER A 184 1.45 -9.71 -25.39
N ASN A 185 1.04 -10.22 -24.23
CA ASN A 185 -0.20 -9.87 -23.54
C ASN A 185 -0.26 -8.40 -23.11
N VAL A 186 0.87 -7.79 -22.72
CA VAL A 186 0.90 -6.38 -22.31
C VAL A 186 0.66 -5.41 -23.47
N TYR A 187 1.17 -5.72 -24.67
CA TYR A 187 0.90 -4.90 -25.86
C TYR A 187 -0.52 -5.10 -26.38
N ASP A 188 -1.04 -6.33 -26.32
CA ASP A 188 -2.43 -6.63 -26.66
C ASP A 188 -3.41 -5.84 -25.78
N SER A 189 -3.19 -5.86 -24.47
CA SER A 189 -4.04 -5.16 -23.51
C SER A 189 -3.90 -3.63 -23.60
N TYR A 190 -2.69 -3.13 -23.87
CA TYR A 190 -2.49 -1.72 -24.17
C TYR A 190 -3.24 -1.29 -25.45
N ALA A 191 -3.21 -2.13 -26.49
CA ALA A 191 -3.94 -1.88 -27.74
C ALA A 191 -5.46 -1.84 -27.53
N ASP A 192 -6.00 -2.73 -26.71
CA ASP A 192 -7.41 -2.72 -26.32
C ASP A 192 -7.82 -1.37 -25.70
N ALA A 193 -6.98 -0.82 -24.82
CA ALA A 193 -7.25 0.47 -24.18
C ALA A 193 -7.16 1.66 -25.15
N LEU A 194 -6.14 1.69 -26.02
CA LEU A 194 -5.98 2.70 -27.07
C LEU A 194 -7.18 2.69 -28.02
N PHE A 195 -7.62 1.50 -28.43
CA PHE A 195 -8.79 1.35 -29.29
C PHE A 195 -10.06 1.87 -28.61
N LYS A 196 -10.25 1.56 -27.32
CA LYS A 196 -11.41 2.05 -26.54
C LYS A 196 -11.40 3.57 -26.37
N GLN A 197 -10.23 4.19 -26.28
CA GLN A 197 -10.10 5.65 -26.27
C GLN A 197 -10.31 6.28 -27.66
N GLY A 198 -10.24 5.49 -28.74
CA GLY A 198 -10.42 5.94 -30.12
C GLY A 198 -9.12 6.09 -30.91
N ASP A 199 -7.95 5.84 -30.31
CA ASP A 199 -6.65 5.85 -30.98
C ASP A 199 -6.42 4.54 -31.75
N THR A 200 -7.16 4.39 -32.86
CA THR A 200 -7.17 3.17 -33.68
C THR A 200 -5.79 2.91 -34.32
N LEU A 201 -5.05 3.96 -34.68
CA LEU A 201 -3.73 3.83 -35.29
C LEU A 201 -2.73 3.21 -34.31
N LYS A 202 -2.61 3.75 -33.09
CA LYS A 202 -1.71 3.19 -32.08
C LYS A 202 -2.18 1.82 -31.59
N ALA A 203 -3.49 1.57 -31.57
CA ALA A 203 -4.00 0.24 -31.25
C ALA A 203 -3.51 -0.81 -32.25
N ILE A 204 -3.62 -0.55 -33.56
CA ILE A 204 -3.12 -1.46 -34.60
C ILE A 204 -1.60 -1.69 -34.46
N GLU A 205 -0.83 -0.64 -34.20
CA GLU A 205 0.61 -0.75 -33.95
C GLU A 205 0.92 -1.71 -32.80
N ASN A 206 0.23 -1.56 -31.67
CA ASN A 206 0.44 -2.40 -30.49
C ASN A 206 -0.06 -3.84 -30.68
N TYR A 207 -1.18 -4.06 -31.37
CA TYR A 207 -1.59 -5.43 -31.76
C TYR A 207 -0.54 -6.08 -32.67
N LYS A 208 0.03 -5.35 -33.63
CA LYS A 208 1.12 -5.85 -34.48
C LYS A 208 2.35 -6.20 -33.65
N LYS A 209 2.73 -5.34 -32.68
CA LYS A 209 3.82 -5.63 -31.74
C LYS A 209 3.54 -6.89 -30.91
N SER A 210 2.32 -7.07 -30.42
CA SER A 210 1.91 -8.31 -29.73
C SER A 210 2.11 -9.54 -30.61
N LEU A 211 1.77 -9.47 -31.91
CA LEU A 211 1.94 -10.60 -32.84
C LEU A 211 3.38 -10.89 -33.21
N THR A 212 4.25 -9.89 -33.22
CA THR A 212 5.70 -10.10 -33.38
C THR A 212 6.27 -10.90 -32.21
N LEU A 213 5.73 -10.72 -31.00
CA LEU A 213 6.17 -11.44 -29.79
C LEU A 213 5.50 -12.82 -29.67
N ASP A 214 4.24 -12.92 -30.06
CA ASP A 214 3.48 -14.18 -30.09
C ASP A 214 2.55 -14.20 -31.31
N SER A 215 2.98 -14.90 -32.35
CA SER A 215 2.19 -15.09 -33.59
C SER A 215 0.86 -15.82 -33.37
N GLY A 216 0.69 -16.48 -32.22
CA GLY A 216 -0.52 -17.20 -31.82
C GLY A 216 -1.56 -16.32 -31.12
N ASN A 217 -1.31 -15.02 -30.89
CA ASN A 217 -2.27 -14.15 -30.22
C ASN A 217 -3.55 -13.95 -31.07
N LYS A 218 -4.57 -14.76 -30.77
CA LYS A 218 -5.86 -14.76 -31.47
C LYS A 218 -6.62 -13.44 -31.32
N ASN A 219 -6.47 -12.73 -30.19
CA ASN A 219 -7.12 -11.44 -29.99
C ASN A 219 -6.55 -10.40 -30.95
N ALA A 220 -5.23 -10.24 -30.96
CA ALA A 220 -4.55 -9.29 -31.86
C ALA A 220 -4.86 -9.56 -33.34
N ILE A 221 -4.84 -10.83 -33.79
CA ILE A 221 -5.23 -11.21 -35.17
C ILE A 221 -6.66 -10.74 -35.49
N ARG A 222 -7.61 -11.03 -34.59
CA ARG A 222 -9.02 -10.67 -34.76
C ARG A 222 -9.21 -9.15 -34.79
N GLN A 223 -8.53 -8.43 -33.90
CA GLN A 223 -8.65 -6.98 -33.78
C GLN A 223 -8.08 -6.28 -35.01
N ILE A 224 -6.88 -6.62 -35.47
CA ILE A 224 -6.29 -6.05 -36.69
C ILE A 224 -7.23 -6.26 -37.89
N LYS A 225 -7.71 -7.49 -38.12
CA LYS A 225 -8.65 -7.79 -39.20
C LYS A 225 -9.95 -6.98 -39.13
N ARG A 226 -10.40 -6.63 -37.93
CA ARG A 226 -11.60 -5.82 -37.71
C ARG A 226 -11.34 -4.34 -37.99
N LEU A 227 -10.18 -3.84 -37.57
CA LEU A 227 -9.84 -2.42 -37.63
C LEU A 227 -9.33 -1.98 -39.00
N GLU A 228 -8.65 -2.83 -39.75
CA GLU A 228 -8.16 -2.52 -41.12
C GLU A 228 -9.26 -2.64 -42.20
N LYS A 229 -10.45 -3.14 -41.84
CA LYS A 229 -11.61 -3.23 -42.75
C LYS A 229 -12.55 -2.01 -42.68
N LYS A 230 -12.30 -1.09 -41.74
CA LYS A 230 -13.05 0.17 -41.61
C LYS A 230 -12.34 1.27 -42.36
#